data_AF-A0A6P1DFB7-F1
#
_entry.id   AF-A0A6P1DFB7-F1
#
_cell.length_a   1.000
_cell.length_b   1.000
_cell.length_c   1.000
_cell.angle_alpha   90.00
_cell.angle_beta   90.00
_cell.angle_gamma   90.00
#
_symmetry.space_group_name_H-M   'P 1'
#
loop_
_entity.id
_entity.type
_entity.pdbx_description
1 polymer ?
#
loop_
_entity_poly.entity_id
_entity_poly.type
_entity_poly.pdbx_seq_one_letter_code
_entity_poly.pdbx_strand_id
1 'polypeptide(L)'
;MDPAEVPSAAWGWSGESRRAFVVAGWFVVLALWRAGDGTLLESVLMRYPDRATLCISSQAGCGMACPFCATGQGGLNRNLSTAEIVDQVRAA
;
A
#
# COMPACT_ATOMS: atom_id res chain seq x y z
N MET A 1 -4.17 19.09 8.26
CA MET A 1 -3.07 18.09 8.29
C MET A 1 -3.03 17.47 6.92
N ASP A 2 -1.91 17.61 6.19
CA ASP A 2 -1.76 17.03 4.86
C ASP A 2 -1.72 15.49 4.99
N PRO A 3 -2.64 14.74 4.35
CA PRO A 3 -2.60 13.28 4.36
C PRO A 3 -1.28 12.71 3.82
N ALA A 4 -0.56 13.42 2.95
CA ALA A 4 0.73 12.99 2.44
C ALA A 4 1.85 13.00 3.50
N GLU A 5 1.69 13.77 4.58
CA GLU A 5 2.70 13.91 5.65
C GLU A 5 2.44 12.97 6.83
N VAL A 6 1.30 12.28 6.86
CA VAL A 6 0.93 11.36 7.93
C VAL A 6 1.26 9.93 7.48
N PRO A 7 2.18 9.21 8.15
CA PRO A 7 2.46 7.82 7.83
C PRO A 7 1.18 6.99 7.86
N SER A 8 0.98 6.10 6.88
CA SER A 8 -0.23 5.28 6.81
C SER A 8 -0.50 4.51 8.11
N ALA A 9 0.54 4.07 8.81
CA ALA A 9 0.44 3.41 10.12
C ALA A 9 -0.31 4.23 11.19
N ALA A 10 -0.31 5.57 11.09
CA ALA A 10 -0.99 6.45 12.04
C ALA A 10 -2.49 6.64 11.75
N TRP A 11 -3.04 6.02 10.68
CA TRP A 11 -4.42 6.26 10.25
C TRP A 11 -5.47 5.42 11.00
N GLY A 12 -5.06 4.61 11.98
CA GLY A 12 -5.99 3.83 12.79
C GLY A 12 -6.78 2.80 11.98
N TRP A 13 -6.10 2.09 11.08
CA TRP A 13 -6.73 1.11 10.19
C TRP A 13 -7.46 -0.01 10.95
N SER A 14 -8.57 -0.49 10.38
CA SER A 14 -9.25 -1.70 10.85
C SER A 14 -9.67 -2.55 9.65
N GLY A 15 -9.45 -3.87 9.72
CA GLY A 15 -9.80 -4.78 8.61
C GLY A 15 -9.09 -4.44 7.28
N GLU A 16 -9.78 -4.70 6.17
CA GLU A 16 -9.47 -4.13 4.87
C GLU A 16 -10.05 -2.71 4.80
N SER A 17 -9.26 -1.74 4.35
CA SER A 17 -9.65 -0.34 4.41
C SER A 17 -9.06 0.45 3.24
N ARG A 18 -9.75 1.52 2.84
CA ARG A 18 -9.28 2.44 1.80
C ARG A 18 -9.40 3.87 2.28
N ARG A 19 -8.43 4.70 1.93
CA ARG A 19 -8.50 6.15 2.14
C ARG A 19 -8.11 6.88 0.87
N ALA A 20 -8.95 7.82 0.47
CA ALA A 20 -8.71 8.72 -0.64
C ALA A 20 -8.29 10.10 -0.13
N PHE A 21 -7.32 10.71 -0.79
CA PHE A 21 -6.84 12.07 -0.51
C PHE A 21 -6.31 12.70 -1.79
N VAL A 22 -6.05 14.01 -1.76
CA VAL A 22 -5.57 14.76 -2.92
C VAL A 22 -4.14 15.21 -2.67
N VAL A 23 -3.23 14.90 -3.60
CA VAL A 23 -1.84 15.34 -3.57
C VAL A 23 -1.55 16.10 -4.87
N ALA A 24 -1.12 17.35 -4.75
CA ALA A 24 -0.84 18.23 -5.89
C ALA A 24 -2.01 18.32 -6.90
N GLY A 25 -3.26 18.29 -6.42
CA GLY A 25 -4.47 18.35 -7.25
C GLY A 25 -4.93 17.01 -7.82
N TRP A 26 -4.23 15.91 -7.54
CA TRP A 26 -4.54 14.57 -8.07
C TRP A 26 -5.08 13.63 -6.99
N PHE A 27 -6.00 12.75 -7.38
CA PHE A 27 -6.56 11.76 -6.46
C PHE A 27 -5.58 10.61 -6.22
N VAL A 28 -5.34 10.35 -4.95
CA VAL A 28 -4.56 9.22 -4.45
C VAL A 28 -5.45 8.36 -3.57
N VAL A 29 -5.45 7.06 -3.81
CA VAL A 29 -6.17 6.07 -2.98
C VAL A 29 -5.13 5.11 -2.42
N LEU A 30 -4.99 5.10 -1.10
CA LEU A 30 -4.23 4.08 -0.38
C LEU A 30 -5.20 2.99 0.09
N ALA A 31 -4.91 1.75 -0.25
CA ALA A 31 -5.67 0.58 0.17
C ALA A 31 -4.80 -0.30 1.08
N LEU A 32 -5.35 -0.67 2.24
CA LEU A 32 -4.80 -1.66 3.15
C LEU A 32 -5.55 -2.98 2.94
N TRP A 33 -4.82 -4.01 2.55
CA TRP A 33 -5.32 -5.36 2.31
C TRP A 33 -4.99 -6.25 3.50
N ARG A 34 -5.90 -7.17 3.81
CA ARG A 34 -5.65 -8.26 4.74
C ARG A 34 -5.60 -9.56 3.95
N ALA A 35 -4.42 -10.15 3.86
CA ALA A 35 -4.23 -11.48 3.28
C ALA A 35 -4.95 -12.55 4.12
N GLY A 36 -5.13 -13.74 3.53
CA GLY A 36 -5.85 -14.85 4.18
C GLY A 36 -5.21 -15.33 5.49
N ASP A 37 -3.91 -15.10 5.67
CA ASP A 37 -3.15 -15.38 6.89
C ASP A 37 -3.20 -14.22 7.92
N GLY A 38 -3.95 -13.16 7.63
CA GLY A 38 -4.09 -11.97 8.46
C GLY A 38 -2.98 -10.92 8.24
N THR A 39 -1.97 -11.22 7.43
CA THR A 39 -0.89 -10.29 7.10
C THR A 39 -1.41 -9.08 6.35
N LEU A 40 -0.86 -7.91 6.67
CA LEU A 40 -1.26 -6.66 6.04
C LEU A 40 -0.27 -6.23 4.96
N LEU A 41 -0.79 -5.72 3.86
CA LEU A 41 -0.02 -5.13 2.76
C LEU A 41 -0.79 -3.97 2.15
N GLU A 42 -0.10 -3.08 1.46
CA GLU A 42 -0.68 -1.84 0.94
C GLU A 42 -0.53 -1.76 -0.59
N SER A 43 -1.48 -1.07 -1.23
CA SER A 43 -1.35 -0.64 -2.63
C SER A 43 -1.78 0.81 -2.77
N VAL A 44 -1.20 1.53 -3.74
CA VAL A 44 -1.49 2.96 -3.95
C VAL A 44 -1.92 3.21 -5.39
N LEU A 45 -3.16 3.65 -5.58
CA LEU A 45 -3.64 4.11 -6.86
C LEU A 45 -3.51 5.62 -6.96
N MET A 46 -2.80 6.10 -7.98
CA MET A 46 -2.68 7.52 -8.31
C MET A 46 -3.39 7.77 -9.64
N ARG A 47 -4.37 8.69 -9.65
CA ARG A 47 -5.12 9.06 -10.84
C ARG A 47 -4.71 10.45 -11.32
N TYR A 48 -4.16 10.49 -12.52
CA TYR A 48 -3.81 11.70 -13.26
C TYR A 48 -4.85 11.91 -14.39
N PRO A 49 -4.85 13.06 -15.10
CA PRO A 49 -5.81 13.31 -16.17
C PRO A 49 -5.74 12.30 -17.32
N ASP A 50 -4.54 11.83 -17.64
CA ASP A 50 -4.22 11.05 -18.83
C ASP A 50 -3.80 9.60 -18.52
N ARG A 51 -3.60 9.26 -17.24
CA ARG A 51 -3.16 7.93 -16.82
C ARG A 51 -3.60 7.61 -15.40
N ALA A 52 -3.60 6.31 -15.10
CA ALA A 52 -3.60 5.81 -13.73
C ALA A 52 -2.32 5.01 -13.50
N THR A 53 -1.75 5.15 -12.31
CA THR A 53 -0.59 4.37 -11.88
C THR A 53 -0.93 3.66 -10.59
N LEU A 54 -0.80 2.33 -10.58
CA LEU A 54 -0.99 1.52 -9.40
C LEU A 54 0.37 1.02 -8.91
N CYS A 55 0.72 1.41 -7.68
CA CYS A 55 1.80 0.80 -6.93
C CYS A 55 1.26 -0.45 -6.24
N ILE A 56 1.90 -1.60 -6.51
CA ILE A 56 1.55 -2.90 -5.93
C ILE A 56 2.68 -3.39 -5.03
N SER A 57 2.30 -4.14 -3.99
CA SER A 57 3.21 -4.90 -3.16
C SER A 57 3.49 -6.27 -3.76
N SER A 58 4.71 -6.77 -3.60
CA SER A 58 5.15 -8.12 -4.01
C SER A 58 5.58 -8.99 -2.83
N GLN A 59 5.81 -8.37 -1.67
CA GLN A 59 6.21 -9.02 -0.42
C GLN A 59 5.42 -8.40 0.74
N ALA A 60 5.23 -9.17 1.80
CA ALA A 60 4.80 -8.66 3.09
C ALA A 60 6.06 -8.32 3.92
N GLY A 61 6.36 -7.03 4.00
CA GLY A 61 7.68 -6.56 4.44
C GLY A 61 8.74 -6.65 3.34
N CYS A 62 10.00 -6.39 3.64
CA CYS A 62 11.09 -6.45 2.65
C CYS A 62 12.43 -6.88 3.26
N GLY A 63 13.09 -7.86 2.63
CA GLY A 63 14.36 -8.43 3.11
C GLY A 63 15.60 -7.60 2.77
N MET A 64 15.46 -6.54 1.95
CA MET A 64 16.58 -5.69 1.55
C MET A 64 17.11 -4.81 2.68
N ALA A 65 16.31 -4.58 3.73
CA ALA A 65 16.67 -3.80 4.92
C ALA A 65 17.29 -2.42 4.62
N CYS A 66 16.82 -1.73 3.57
CA CYS A 66 17.31 -0.40 3.24
C CYS A 66 17.02 0.57 4.40
N PRO A 67 18.01 1.33 4.91
CA PRO A 67 17.88 2.07 6.16
C PRO A 67 16.86 3.22 6.09
N PHE A 68 16.59 3.73 4.89
CA PHE A 68 15.64 4.81 4.62
C PHE A 68 14.21 4.30 4.33
N CYS A 69 14.01 2.98 4.23
CA CYS A 69 12.73 2.41 3.84
C CYS A 69 11.99 1.84 5.06
N ALA A 70 10.83 2.42 5.39
CA ALA A 70 10.01 1.94 6.50
C ALA A 70 9.65 0.45 6.36
N THR A 71 9.32 -0.01 5.15
CA THR A 71 9.05 -1.44 4.88
C THR A 71 10.29 -2.31 5.11
N GLY A 72 11.47 -1.82 4.76
CA GLY A 72 12.74 -2.53 5.00
C GLY A 72 13.11 -2.62 6.48
N GLN A 73 12.78 -1.58 7.27
CA GLN A 73 12.97 -1.59 8.73
C GLN A 73 12.09 -2.63 9.43
N GLY A 74 10.93 -2.97 8.85
CA GLY A 74 10.04 -4.03 9.36
C GLY A 74 10.51 -5.46 9.10
N GLY A 75 11.56 -5.65 8.29
CA GLY A 75 12.05 -6.98 7.88
C GLY A 75 11.12 -7.68 6.89
N LEU A 76 11.47 -8.90 6.49
CA LEU A 76 10.67 -9.76 5.61
C LEU A 76 9.86 -10.75 6.42
N ASN A 77 8.54 -10.78 6.20
CA ASN A 77 7.70 -11.87 6.68
C ASN A 77 7.66 -13.00 5.63
N ARG A 78 7.15 -12.69 4.43
CA ARG A 78 7.05 -13.66 3.31
C ARG A 78 6.88 -12.98 1.96
N ASN A 79 7.01 -13.76 0.89
CA ASN A 79 6.55 -13.37 -0.43
C ASN A 79 5.02 -13.48 -0.55
N LEU A 80 4.45 -12.65 -1.42
CA LEU A 80 3.04 -12.78 -1.80
C LEU A 80 2.87 -13.87 -2.85
N SER A 81 1.74 -14.56 -2.81
CA SER A 81 1.31 -15.43 -3.88
C SER A 81 0.94 -14.61 -5.12
N THR A 82 0.95 -15.25 -6.29
CA THR A 82 0.51 -14.60 -7.53
C THR A 82 -0.92 -14.06 -7.41
N ALA A 83 -1.81 -14.78 -6.71
CA ALA A 83 -3.18 -14.33 -6.46
C ALA A 83 -3.20 -13.02 -5.67
N GLU A 84 -2.47 -12.94 -4.55
CA GLU A 84 -2.38 -11.73 -3.72
C GLU A 84 -1.77 -10.53 -4.46
N ILE A 85 -0.87 -10.77 -5.41
CA ILE A 85 -0.31 -9.71 -6.27
C ILE A 85 -1.35 -9.23 -7.29
N VAL A 86 -2.03 -10.15 -7.97
CA VAL A 86 -3.03 -9.83 -8.99
C VAL A 86 -4.28 -9.20 -8.39
N ASP A 87 -4.69 -9.59 -7.18
CA ASP A 87 -5.88 -9.07 -6.50
C ASP A 87 -5.77 -7.56 -6.24
N GLN A 88 -4.57 -7.05 -5.96
CA GLN A 88 -4.32 -5.61 -5.84
C GLN A 88 -4.65 -4.86 -7.13
N VAL A 89 -4.38 -5.46 -8.30
CA VAL A 89 -4.72 -4.88 -9.61
C VAL A 89 -6.21 -5.01 -9.90
N ARG A 90 -6.78 -6.19 -9.62
CA ARG A 90 -8.20 -6.49 -9.88
C ARG A 90 -9.15 -5.56 -9.10
N ALA A 91 -8.77 -5.17 -7.90
CA ALA A 91 -9.62 -4.43 -6.99
C ALA A 91 -9.25 -2.93 -6.82
N ALA A 92 -8.28 -2.43 -7.61
CA ALA A 92 -7.87 -1.03 -7.65
C ALA A 92 -8.90 -0.09 -8.30
#